data_AF-A0A6I0F4L0-F1
#
_entry.id   AF-A0A6I0F4L0-F1
#
_cell.length_a   1.000
_cell.length_b   1.000
_cell.length_c   1.000
_cell.angle_alpha   90.00
_cell.angle_beta   90.00
_cell.angle_gamma   90.00
#
_symmetry.space_group_name_H-M   'P 1'
#
loop_
_entity.id
_entity.type
_entity.pdbx_description
1 polymer ?
#
loop_
_entity_poly.entity_id
_entity_poly.type
_entity_poly.pdbx_seq_one_letter_code
_entity_poly.pdbx_strand_id
1 'polypeptide(L)'
;MELYLFNRLKKIYPDMKITNLIKEHPYLYQYINRLAKEKELTITQTLSDMGFEYITKKRGVTSNFDSITAVKLLDEYDVSQTDLSEWLGVTRQAINSKIKRNVQGLSWVCNELESSEIYIINQMVEERIYTFKEDSLLIAIRNNGKKACLIIILGDSIKVVFEIPENTNDLLLNNNYHIFSPLDYDIKNNLQSIFFLGKKLAKAENQRIRTKISQRCEKLGISADDYCQLHGFEGIADGRMITDEEIIDVIDRKYVLKDNIVFFPHTEDDYFNFVNRASRAGMTIDEFFEFYGYIKVDSRLESSYKNKIEEYKFEIKKNVINDQNHVFIKTDSNLYRKLYPFAKRRNISLDDFLLELGYVRVYDKNEITTFDDYNSRREIKKTFEEPNKIERILFELQHIQGNMNRVFNNIEHIQRNKELVRKLKELYDYRCQLCDSELGIPLIEKLDGTYYVEVHHITAISSIKNAIENEELLDEIKNLDTYKNAVVVCPFHHKTLHYHQGGFNRLTLIENELFFVSKKETLLKIKTNYHLEPF
;
A
#
# COMPACT_ATOMS: atom_id res chain seq x y z
N MET A 1 53.90 -29.64 -12.51
CA MET A 1 52.92 -28.58 -12.89
C MET A 1 51.48 -29.06 -12.72
N GLU A 2 51.17 -30.25 -13.21
CA GLU A 2 49.85 -30.89 -13.09
C GLU A 2 49.37 -31.08 -11.63
N LEU A 3 50.21 -31.64 -10.75
CA LEU A 3 49.89 -31.78 -9.32
C LEU A 3 49.62 -30.43 -8.61
N TYR A 4 50.31 -29.37 -9.03
CA TYR A 4 50.08 -28.02 -8.52
C TYR A 4 48.72 -27.47 -8.96
N LEU A 5 48.35 -27.67 -10.24
CA LEU A 5 47.04 -27.27 -10.76
C LEU A 5 45.92 -28.05 -10.10
N PHE A 6 46.08 -29.37 -9.93
CA PHE A 6 45.12 -30.22 -9.22
C PHE A 6 44.85 -29.73 -7.80
N ASN A 7 45.91 -29.51 -7.00
CA ASN A 7 45.76 -29.05 -5.61
C ASN A 7 45.11 -27.66 -5.53
N ARG A 8 45.40 -26.78 -6.49
CA ARG A 8 44.82 -25.43 -6.55
C ARG A 8 43.36 -25.47 -6.97
N LEU A 9 43.00 -26.30 -7.96
CA LEU A 9 41.61 -26.51 -8.38
C LEU A 9 40.80 -27.18 -7.27
N LYS A 10 41.32 -28.19 -6.57
CA LYS A 10 40.64 -28.87 -5.45
C LYS A 10 40.36 -27.93 -4.28
N LYS A 11 41.23 -26.94 -4.07
CA LYS A 11 41.01 -25.90 -3.04
C LYS A 11 39.88 -24.93 -3.42
N ILE A 12 39.70 -24.65 -4.71
CA ILE A 12 38.70 -23.70 -5.22
C ILE A 12 37.35 -24.39 -5.48
N TYR A 13 37.38 -25.62 -5.99
CA TYR A 13 36.24 -26.46 -6.36
C TYR A 13 36.32 -27.81 -5.61
N PRO A 14 35.97 -27.86 -4.31
CA PRO A 14 36.12 -29.06 -3.48
C PRO A 14 35.17 -30.21 -3.88
N ASP A 15 34.05 -29.86 -4.51
CA ASP A 15 33.04 -30.77 -5.06
C ASP A 15 33.45 -31.40 -6.40
N MET A 16 34.67 -31.10 -6.87
CA MET A 16 35.24 -31.55 -8.14
C MET A 16 34.45 -31.10 -9.38
N LYS A 17 33.56 -30.10 -9.25
CA LYS A 17 32.78 -29.53 -10.36
C LYS A 17 33.25 -28.11 -10.65
N ILE A 18 33.66 -27.87 -11.89
CA ILE A 18 34.18 -26.56 -12.31
C ILE A 18 33.16 -25.87 -13.22
N THR A 19 32.66 -24.72 -12.79
CA THR A 19 31.80 -23.82 -13.59
C THR A 19 32.51 -22.50 -13.85
N ASN A 20 32.36 -21.91 -15.05
CA ASN A 20 32.83 -20.55 -15.38
C ASN A 20 34.32 -20.24 -15.12
N LEU A 21 35.21 -21.24 -15.20
CA LEU A 21 36.66 -21.10 -14.92
C LEU A 21 37.35 -19.91 -15.62
N ILE A 22 36.95 -19.61 -16.87
CA ILE A 22 37.48 -18.47 -17.64
C ILE A 22 37.21 -17.13 -16.95
N LYS A 23 36.01 -16.97 -16.38
CA LYS A 23 35.52 -15.69 -15.84
C LYS A 23 36.03 -15.47 -14.42
N GLU A 24 36.01 -16.52 -13.60
CA GLU A 24 36.37 -16.43 -12.18
C GLU A 24 37.88 -16.52 -11.95
N HIS A 25 38.57 -17.35 -12.73
CA HIS A 25 40.00 -17.61 -12.55
C HIS A 25 40.76 -17.65 -13.89
N PRO A 26 40.85 -16.51 -14.61
CA PRO A 26 41.43 -16.43 -15.96
C PRO A 26 42.88 -16.91 -16.03
N TYR A 27 43.69 -16.67 -14.98
CA TYR A 27 45.08 -17.15 -14.92
C TYR A 27 45.17 -18.67 -14.83
N LEU A 28 44.33 -19.31 -14.00
CA LEU A 28 44.26 -20.77 -13.90
C LEU A 28 43.84 -21.38 -15.24
N TYR A 29 42.84 -20.78 -15.88
CA TYR A 29 42.41 -21.19 -17.22
C TYR A 29 43.56 -21.15 -18.24
N GLN A 30 44.40 -20.10 -18.24
CA GLN A 30 45.56 -20.03 -19.13
C GLN A 30 46.59 -21.14 -18.87
N TYR A 31 46.89 -21.44 -17.61
CA TYR A 31 47.82 -22.53 -17.26
C TYR A 31 47.28 -23.90 -17.67
N ILE A 32 45.97 -24.14 -17.46
CA ILE A 32 45.32 -25.38 -17.87
C ILE A 32 45.28 -25.49 -19.39
N ASN A 33 45.01 -24.40 -20.11
CA ASN A 33 45.05 -24.38 -21.57
C ASN A 33 46.47 -24.65 -22.12
N ARG A 34 47.52 -24.16 -21.45
CA ARG A 34 48.91 -24.48 -21.83
C ARG A 34 49.20 -25.97 -21.63
N LEU A 35 48.82 -26.52 -20.47
CA LEU A 35 48.97 -27.94 -20.18
C LEU A 35 48.18 -28.82 -21.17
N ALA A 36 46.96 -28.41 -21.51
CA ALA A 36 46.11 -29.09 -22.48
C ALA A 36 46.77 -29.14 -23.86
N LYS A 37 47.35 -28.02 -24.33
CA LYS A 37 48.12 -27.97 -25.58
C LYS A 37 49.37 -28.83 -25.55
N GLU A 38 50.12 -28.84 -24.45
CA GLU A 38 51.31 -29.70 -24.28
C GLU A 38 50.95 -31.20 -24.34
N LYS A 39 49.73 -31.56 -23.93
CA LYS A 39 49.22 -32.93 -23.96
C LYS A 39 48.38 -33.26 -25.20
N GLU A 40 48.23 -32.32 -26.13
CA GLU A 40 47.32 -32.44 -27.29
C GLU A 40 45.85 -32.76 -26.90
N LEU A 41 45.45 -32.37 -25.70
CA LEU A 41 44.10 -32.57 -25.17
C LEU A 41 43.29 -31.27 -25.21
N THR A 42 41.97 -31.40 -25.16
CA THR A 42 41.09 -30.27 -24.85
C THR A 42 41.16 -29.93 -23.36
N ILE A 43 40.80 -28.70 -23.00
CA ILE A 43 40.71 -28.28 -21.58
C ILE A 43 39.73 -29.17 -20.80
N THR A 44 38.61 -29.54 -21.43
CA THR A 44 37.63 -30.45 -20.83
C THR A 44 38.21 -31.82 -20.53
N GLN A 45 38.95 -32.40 -21.49
CA GLN A 45 39.65 -33.69 -21.28
C GLN A 45 40.74 -33.57 -20.22
N THR A 46 41.54 -32.51 -20.27
CA THR A 46 42.62 -32.28 -19.28
C THR A 46 42.07 -32.16 -17.86
N LEU A 47 40.93 -31.49 -17.67
CA LEU A 47 40.26 -31.39 -16.37
C LEU A 47 39.61 -32.71 -15.95
N SER A 48 39.03 -33.45 -16.90
CA SER A 48 38.47 -34.79 -16.65
C SER A 48 39.54 -35.79 -16.22
N ASP A 49 40.72 -35.75 -16.84
CA ASP A 49 41.88 -36.59 -16.48
C ASP A 49 42.40 -36.26 -15.08
N MET A 50 42.24 -35.00 -14.65
CA MET A 50 42.50 -34.57 -13.27
C MET A 50 41.37 -34.93 -12.29
N GLY A 51 40.28 -35.58 -12.76
CA GLY A 51 39.14 -35.98 -11.94
C GLY A 51 38.05 -34.91 -11.74
N PHE A 52 38.11 -33.78 -12.47
CA PHE A 52 37.12 -32.71 -12.39
C PHE A 52 36.07 -32.82 -13.50
N GLU A 53 34.80 -32.60 -13.15
CA GLU A 53 33.72 -32.40 -14.11
C GLU A 53 33.70 -30.93 -14.55
N TYR A 54 34.06 -30.66 -15.81
CA TYR A 54 34.04 -29.30 -16.35
C TYR A 54 32.71 -28.97 -17.02
N ILE A 55 31.86 -28.25 -16.28
CA ILE A 55 30.50 -27.91 -16.71
C ILE A 55 30.56 -26.66 -17.60
N THR A 56 30.58 -26.88 -18.91
CA THR A 56 30.47 -25.82 -19.91
C THR A 56 29.03 -25.64 -20.39
N LYS A 57 28.59 -24.40 -20.59
CA LYS A 57 27.31 -24.11 -21.29
C LYS A 57 27.25 -24.88 -22.62
N LYS A 58 26.09 -25.47 -22.97
CA LYS A 58 25.90 -26.26 -24.19
C LYS A 58 26.37 -25.42 -25.40
N ARG A 59 27.27 -25.98 -26.22
CA ARG A 59 27.73 -25.36 -27.48
C ARG A 59 26.63 -25.52 -28.54
N GLY A 60 25.66 -24.62 -28.49
CA GLY A 60 24.59 -24.55 -29.48
C GLY A 60 23.24 -24.38 -28.82
N VAL A 61 22.37 -23.64 -29.50
CA VAL A 61 20.93 -23.58 -29.19
C VAL A 61 20.26 -24.72 -29.94
N THR A 62 19.28 -25.37 -29.30
CA THR A 62 18.48 -26.45 -29.90
C THR A 62 17.97 -26.04 -31.29
N SER A 63 17.70 -27.02 -32.17
CA SER A 63 17.19 -26.77 -33.53
C SER A 63 15.87 -26.00 -33.56
N ASN A 64 15.16 -25.94 -32.42
CA ASN A 64 13.81 -25.37 -32.28
C ASN A 64 13.83 -23.92 -31.74
N PHE A 65 14.89 -23.16 -32.01
CA PHE A 65 14.96 -21.74 -31.61
C PHE A 65 14.01 -20.88 -32.45
N ASP A 66 13.10 -20.14 -31.82
CA ASP A 66 12.21 -19.19 -32.48
C ASP A 66 12.89 -17.82 -32.58
N SER A 67 13.56 -17.56 -33.70
CA SER A 67 14.24 -16.27 -33.90
C SER A 67 13.28 -15.09 -33.97
N ILE A 68 12.03 -15.29 -34.41
CA ILE A 68 11.04 -14.21 -34.57
C ILE A 68 10.62 -13.73 -33.18
N THR A 69 10.21 -14.66 -32.31
CA THR A 69 9.79 -14.32 -30.95
C THR A 69 10.96 -13.77 -30.14
N ALA A 70 12.17 -14.34 -30.30
CA ALA A 70 13.36 -13.82 -29.64
C ALA A 70 13.68 -12.37 -30.03
N VAL A 71 13.57 -12.01 -31.32
CA VAL A 71 13.75 -10.63 -31.80
C VAL A 71 12.70 -9.71 -31.19
N LYS A 72 11.43 -10.11 -31.21
CA LYS A 72 10.35 -9.32 -30.60
C LYS A 72 10.58 -9.04 -29.10
N LEU A 73 11.03 -10.04 -28.35
CA LEU A 73 11.37 -9.87 -26.94
C LEU A 73 12.52 -8.87 -26.73
N LEU A 74 13.56 -8.94 -27.57
CA LEU A 74 14.73 -8.06 -27.50
C LEU A 74 14.39 -6.61 -27.85
N ASP A 75 13.56 -6.40 -28.87
CA ASP A 75 13.27 -5.08 -29.41
C ASP A 75 12.16 -4.37 -28.63
N GLU A 76 11.16 -5.11 -28.13
CA GLU A 76 9.97 -4.53 -27.51
C GLU A 76 9.88 -4.74 -26.00
N TYR A 77 10.24 -5.90 -25.45
CA TYR A 77 9.88 -6.31 -24.08
C TYR A 77 11.03 -6.25 -23.05
N ASP A 78 12.01 -5.36 -23.25
CA ASP A 78 13.12 -5.17 -22.29
C ASP A 78 13.86 -6.46 -21.91
N VAL A 79 13.95 -7.40 -22.85
CA VAL A 79 14.76 -8.62 -22.72
C VAL A 79 16.12 -8.37 -23.36
N SER A 80 17.21 -8.71 -22.67
CA SER A 80 18.55 -8.62 -23.24
C SER A 80 19.03 -9.96 -23.82
N GLN A 81 20.03 -9.90 -24.70
CA GLN A 81 20.71 -11.14 -25.15
C GLN A 81 21.40 -11.89 -23.99
N THR A 82 21.71 -11.18 -22.90
CA THR A 82 22.26 -11.81 -21.69
C THR A 82 21.20 -12.65 -21.01
N ASP A 83 19.98 -12.12 -20.87
CA ASP A 83 18.84 -12.84 -20.29
C ASP A 83 18.57 -14.14 -21.04
N LEU A 84 18.40 -14.07 -22.38
CA LEU A 84 18.21 -15.27 -23.22
C LEU A 84 19.37 -16.27 -23.10
N SER A 85 20.61 -15.79 -23.01
CA SER A 85 21.80 -16.65 -22.85
C SER A 85 21.85 -17.34 -21.50
N GLU A 86 21.33 -16.71 -20.44
CA GLU A 86 21.25 -17.30 -19.12
C GLU A 86 20.10 -18.29 -19.02
N TRP A 87 18.93 -17.90 -19.52
CA TRP A 87 17.72 -18.70 -19.52
C TRP A 87 17.86 -19.99 -20.33
N LEU A 88 18.50 -19.92 -21.50
CA LEU A 88 18.67 -21.08 -22.39
C LEU A 88 19.95 -21.88 -22.12
N GLY A 89 20.80 -21.43 -21.19
CA GLY A 89 22.06 -22.13 -20.89
C GLY A 89 23.06 -22.16 -22.06
N VAL A 90 22.97 -21.21 -23.00
CA VAL A 90 23.81 -21.10 -24.20
C VAL A 90 24.64 -19.82 -24.20
N THR A 91 25.57 -19.65 -25.15
CA THR A 91 26.37 -18.41 -25.24
C THR A 91 25.61 -17.30 -25.99
N ARG A 92 25.89 -16.03 -25.64
CA ARG A 92 25.33 -14.85 -26.37
C ARG A 92 25.64 -14.89 -27.87
N GLN A 93 26.81 -15.40 -28.25
CA GLN A 93 27.21 -15.58 -29.65
C GLN A 93 26.31 -16.59 -30.37
N ALA A 94 25.89 -17.66 -29.68
CA ALA A 94 24.98 -18.65 -30.27
C ALA A 94 23.58 -18.04 -30.51
N ILE A 95 23.06 -17.25 -29.57
CA ILE A 95 21.81 -16.49 -29.74
C ILE A 95 21.91 -15.55 -30.94
N ASN A 96 22.95 -14.70 -30.97
CA ASN A 96 23.16 -13.75 -32.06
C ASN A 96 23.29 -14.44 -33.42
N SER A 97 23.99 -15.58 -33.48
CA SER A 97 24.11 -16.35 -34.72
C SER A 97 22.77 -16.91 -35.21
N LYS A 98 21.87 -17.31 -34.31
CA LYS A 98 20.54 -17.83 -34.68
C LYS A 98 19.61 -16.71 -35.14
N ILE A 99 19.64 -15.57 -34.46
CA ILE A 99 18.89 -14.36 -34.86
C ILE A 99 19.32 -13.91 -36.26
N LYS A 100 20.63 -13.75 -36.51
CA LYS A 100 21.13 -13.32 -37.83
C LYS A 100 20.81 -14.29 -38.96
N ARG A 101 20.67 -15.58 -38.66
CA ARG A 101 20.36 -16.62 -39.65
C ARG A 101 18.85 -16.81 -39.87
N ASN A 102 18.00 -16.05 -39.16
CA ASN A 102 16.53 -16.20 -39.19
C ASN A 102 16.08 -17.66 -39.08
N VAL A 103 16.69 -18.40 -38.14
CA VAL A 103 16.31 -19.80 -37.93
C VAL A 103 14.89 -19.86 -37.36
N GLN A 104 13.95 -20.38 -38.14
CA GLN A 104 12.58 -20.62 -37.72
C GLN A 104 12.46 -22.03 -37.13
N GLY A 105 12.52 -22.12 -35.80
CA GLY A 105 12.14 -23.31 -35.05
C GLY A 105 10.64 -23.38 -34.78
N LEU A 106 10.26 -24.20 -33.79
CA LEU A 106 8.89 -24.23 -33.26
C LEU A 106 8.57 -22.88 -32.60
N SER A 107 7.35 -22.38 -32.82
CA SER A 107 6.94 -21.10 -32.22
C SER A 107 6.90 -21.21 -30.70
N TRP A 108 7.44 -20.20 -30.02
CA TRP A 108 7.35 -20.10 -28.56
C TRP A 108 6.03 -19.51 -28.10
N VAL A 109 5.24 -18.91 -29.00
CA VAL A 109 4.02 -18.19 -28.62
C VAL A 109 2.93 -19.17 -28.21
N CYS A 110 2.42 -19.02 -26.99
CA CYS A 110 1.27 -19.75 -26.48
C CYS A 110 0.43 -18.80 -25.63
N ASN A 111 -0.89 -18.84 -25.78
CA ASN A 111 -1.80 -17.93 -25.08
C ASN A 111 -2.42 -18.56 -23.82
N GLU A 112 -2.22 -19.86 -23.61
CA GLU A 112 -2.79 -20.58 -22.47
C GLU A 112 -1.82 -20.56 -21.30
N LEU A 113 -2.35 -20.49 -20.07
CA LEU A 113 -1.58 -20.61 -18.83
C LEU A 113 -2.10 -21.79 -18.02
N GLU A 114 -1.18 -22.58 -17.47
CA GLU A 114 -1.51 -23.66 -16.55
C GLU A 114 -1.77 -23.10 -15.14
N SER A 115 -2.61 -23.79 -14.36
CA SER A 115 -2.95 -23.36 -12.99
C SER A 115 -1.72 -23.24 -12.07
N SER A 116 -0.70 -24.08 -12.29
CA SER A 116 0.60 -24.03 -11.60
C SER A 116 1.39 -22.77 -11.95
N GLU A 117 1.42 -22.38 -13.22
CA GLU A 117 2.08 -21.16 -13.70
C GLU A 117 1.39 -19.91 -13.12
N ILE A 118 0.05 -19.88 -13.13
CA ILE A 118 -0.74 -18.78 -12.57
C ILE A 118 -0.46 -18.63 -11.07
N TYR A 119 -0.41 -19.74 -10.33
CA TYR A 119 -0.10 -19.72 -8.91
C TYR A 119 1.28 -19.08 -8.63
N ILE A 120 2.31 -19.48 -9.38
CA ILE A 120 3.66 -18.91 -9.23
C ILE A 120 3.67 -17.43 -9.63
N ILE A 121 3.00 -17.05 -10.71
CA ILE A 121 2.90 -15.64 -11.13
C ILE A 121 2.24 -14.79 -10.03
N ASN A 122 1.19 -15.29 -9.38
CA ASN A 122 0.55 -14.58 -8.27
C ASN A 122 1.54 -14.36 -7.10
N GLN A 123 2.29 -15.40 -6.71
CA GLN A 123 3.33 -15.28 -5.69
C GLN A 123 4.44 -14.30 -6.12
N MET A 124 4.86 -14.33 -7.39
CA MET A 124 5.84 -13.37 -7.92
C MET A 124 5.34 -11.93 -7.82
N VAL A 125 4.05 -11.68 -8.03
CA VAL A 125 3.47 -10.32 -7.90
C VAL A 125 3.41 -9.89 -6.44
N GLU A 126 3.00 -10.78 -5.54
CA GLU A 126 2.97 -10.52 -4.08
C GLU A 126 4.36 -10.18 -3.53
N GLU A 127 5.37 -10.95 -3.94
CA GLU A 127 6.77 -10.79 -3.51
C GLU A 127 7.56 -9.76 -4.33
N ARG A 128 6.94 -9.17 -5.36
CA ARG A 128 7.56 -8.20 -6.29
C ARG A 128 8.76 -8.74 -7.07
N ILE A 129 8.69 -10.00 -7.46
CA ILE A 129 9.70 -10.73 -8.22
C ILE A 129 9.40 -10.63 -9.73
N TYR A 130 10.46 -10.46 -10.53
CA TYR A 130 10.37 -10.37 -12.00
C TYR A 130 10.94 -11.59 -12.72
N THR A 131 11.71 -12.42 -12.02
CA THR A 131 12.27 -13.66 -12.53
C THR A 131 12.32 -14.67 -11.41
N PHE A 132 11.50 -15.71 -11.52
CA PHE A 132 11.48 -16.87 -10.67
C PHE A 132 12.28 -17.99 -11.34
N LYS A 133 13.07 -18.73 -10.55
CA LYS A 133 13.88 -19.85 -11.04
C LYS A 133 13.98 -20.94 -9.98
N GLU A 134 13.48 -22.12 -10.29
CA GLU A 134 13.56 -23.31 -9.43
C GLU A 134 13.78 -24.55 -10.30
N ASP A 135 14.80 -25.35 -9.98
CA ASP A 135 15.21 -26.54 -10.74
C ASP A 135 15.27 -26.34 -12.27
N SER A 136 14.26 -26.84 -12.99
CA SER A 136 14.12 -26.75 -14.44
C SER A 136 13.09 -25.72 -14.90
N LEU A 137 12.39 -25.05 -13.98
CA LEU A 137 11.38 -24.05 -14.26
C LEU A 137 11.94 -22.64 -14.09
N LEU A 138 11.71 -21.79 -15.09
CA LEU A 138 11.95 -20.36 -15.03
C LEU A 138 10.72 -19.62 -15.53
N ILE A 139 10.25 -18.65 -14.75
CA ILE A 139 9.17 -17.74 -15.13
C ILE A 139 9.70 -16.31 -15.03
N ALA A 140 9.62 -15.54 -16.10
CA ALA A 140 10.01 -14.14 -16.13
C ALA A 140 8.88 -13.26 -16.62
N ILE A 141 8.65 -12.16 -15.91
CA ILE A 141 7.67 -11.12 -16.27
C ILE A 141 8.45 -9.94 -16.84
N ARG A 142 8.09 -9.51 -18.05
CA ARG A 142 8.75 -8.42 -18.77
C ARG A 142 7.72 -7.51 -19.40
N ASN A 143 8.11 -6.30 -19.84
CA ASN A 143 7.16 -5.34 -20.38
C ASN A 143 7.78 -4.43 -21.42
N ASN A 144 6.91 -3.77 -22.18
CA ASN A 144 7.27 -2.77 -23.18
C ASN A 144 6.82 -1.34 -22.78
N GLY A 145 6.54 -1.10 -21.51
CA GLY A 145 5.96 0.15 -21.00
C GLY A 145 4.45 0.32 -21.24
N LYS A 146 3.79 -0.63 -21.91
CA LYS A 146 2.35 -0.61 -22.16
C LYS A 146 1.66 -1.93 -21.79
N LYS A 147 2.30 -3.06 -22.09
CA LYS A 147 1.84 -4.42 -21.84
C LYS A 147 2.94 -5.23 -21.18
N ALA A 148 2.54 -6.17 -20.34
CA ALA A 148 3.42 -7.21 -19.83
C ALA A 148 3.45 -8.41 -20.79
N CYS A 149 4.53 -9.19 -20.77
CA CYS A 149 4.60 -10.53 -21.33
C CYS A 149 5.20 -11.50 -20.30
N LEU A 150 4.86 -12.78 -20.47
CA LEU A 150 5.36 -13.85 -19.63
C LEU A 150 6.28 -14.74 -20.46
N ILE A 151 7.44 -15.07 -19.91
CA ILE A 151 8.37 -16.04 -20.50
C ILE A 151 8.49 -17.20 -19.52
N ILE A 152 8.12 -18.39 -19.95
CA ILE A 152 8.10 -19.62 -19.16
C ILE A 152 9.01 -20.64 -19.83
N ILE A 153 9.93 -21.21 -19.07
CA ILE A 153 10.90 -22.19 -19.57
C ILE A 153 10.84 -23.40 -18.65
N LEU A 154 10.55 -24.56 -19.21
CA LEU A 154 10.50 -25.83 -18.49
C LEU A 154 11.43 -26.84 -19.17
N GLY A 155 12.63 -27.02 -18.61
CA GLY A 155 13.66 -27.84 -19.22
C GLY A 155 14.13 -27.26 -20.56
N ASP A 156 13.85 -27.94 -21.67
CA ASP A 156 14.21 -27.49 -23.02
C ASP A 156 13.03 -26.81 -23.76
N SER A 157 11.83 -26.73 -23.16
CA SER A 157 10.67 -26.05 -23.75
C SER A 157 10.62 -24.58 -23.34
N ILE A 158 10.20 -23.73 -24.29
CA ILE A 158 10.07 -22.28 -24.09
C ILE A 158 8.68 -21.89 -24.53
N LYS A 159 8.02 -21.11 -23.68
CA LYS A 159 6.67 -20.61 -23.84
C LYS A 159 6.68 -19.12 -23.57
N VAL A 160 6.07 -18.35 -24.46
CA VAL A 160 5.95 -16.90 -24.36
C VAL A 160 4.50 -16.51 -24.53
N VAL A 161 3.95 -15.81 -23.53
CA VAL A 161 2.56 -15.36 -23.49
C VAL A 161 2.53 -13.85 -23.67
N PHE A 162 2.08 -13.38 -24.83
CA PHE A 162 1.86 -11.95 -25.10
C PHE A 162 0.42 -11.51 -24.81
N GLU A 163 -0.53 -12.38 -25.10
CA GLU A 163 -1.96 -12.19 -24.80
C GLU A 163 -2.25 -12.91 -23.48
N ILE A 164 -2.05 -12.20 -22.36
CA ILE A 164 -2.20 -12.77 -21.01
C ILE A 164 -3.71 -12.89 -20.69
N PRO A 165 -4.18 -14.03 -20.13
CA PRO A 165 -5.57 -14.19 -19.68
C PRO A 165 -6.02 -13.07 -18.74
N GLU A 166 -7.29 -12.66 -18.86
CA GLU A 166 -7.87 -11.47 -18.23
C GLU A 166 -7.56 -11.37 -16.72
N ASN A 167 -7.86 -12.40 -15.93
CA ASN A 167 -7.59 -12.42 -14.49
C ASN A 167 -6.12 -12.13 -14.14
N THR A 168 -5.18 -12.76 -14.86
CA THR A 168 -3.73 -12.59 -14.62
C THR A 168 -3.26 -11.23 -15.14
N ASN A 169 -3.80 -10.77 -16.27
CA ASN A 169 -3.48 -9.46 -16.83
C ASN A 169 -3.91 -8.34 -15.88
N ASP A 170 -5.10 -8.42 -15.29
CA ASP A 170 -5.60 -7.44 -14.32
C ASP A 170 -4.72 -7.38 -13.06
N LEU A 171 -4.28 -8.53 -12.56
CA LEU A 171 -3.32 -8.59 -11.45
C LEU A 171 -2.01 -7.83 -11.79
N LEU A 172 -1.46 -8.06 -12.98
CA LEU A 172 -0.23 -7.39 -13.43
C LEU A 172 -0.44 -5.89 -13.65
N LEU A 173 -1.59 -5.48 -14.19
CA LEU A 173 -1.93 -4.07 -14.41
C LEU A 173 -2.09 -3.33 -13.08
N ASN A 174 -2.84 -3.90 -12.13
CA ASN A 174 -3.06 -3.32 -10.80
C ASN A 174 -1.76 -3.15 -9.99
N ASN A 175 -0.74 -3.94 -10.30
CA ASN A 175 0.59 -3.86 -9.69
C ASN A 175 1.64 -3.18 -10.59
N ASN A 176 1.21 -2.50 -11.65
CA ASN A 176 2.04 -1.74 -12.59
C ASN A 176 3.13 -2.54 -13.31
N TYR A 177 3.04 -3.87 -13.43
CA TYR A 177 4.05 -4.69 -14.11
C TYR A 177 4.16 -4.44 -15.62
N HIS A 178 3.15 -3.82 -16.21
CA HIS A 178 3.14 -3.35 -17.59
C HIS A 178 4.06 -2.14 -17.84
N ILE A 179 4.47 -1.43 -16.78
CA ILE A 179 5.35 -0.25 -16.82
C ILE A 179 6.63 -0.50 -16.01
N PHE A 180 6.46 -1.01 -14.79
CA PHE A 180 7.54 -1.17 -13.82
C PHE A 180 8.43 -2.36 -14.13
N SER A 181 9.71 -2.13 -13.90
CA SER A 181 10.85 -3.04 -13.96
C SER A 181 11.53 -3.07 -12.58
N PRO A 182 12.48 -3.98 -12.35
CA PRO A 182 13.26 -3.98 -11.11
C PRO A 182 13.93 -2.63 -10.79
N LEU A 183 14.32 -1.87 -11.83
CA LEU A 183 14.92 -0.55 -11.69
C LEU A 183 13.95 0.48 -11.08
N ASP A 184 12.65 0.38 -11.37
CA ASP A 184 11.66 1.34 -10.86
C ASP A 184 11.43 1.18 -9.36
N TYR A 185 11.56 -0.03 -8.84
CA TYR A 185 11.54 -0.28 -7.39
C TYR A 185 12.81 0.22 -6.70
N ASP A 186 13.97 0.06 -7.33
CA ASP A 186 15.21 0.68 -6.84
C ASP A 186 15.04 2.21 -6.79
N ILE A 187 14.50 2.83 -7.83
CA ILE A 187 14.18 4.27 -7.82
C ILE A 187 13.25 4.61 -6.65
N LYS A 188 12.13 3.89 -6.50
CA LYS A 188 11.15 4.13 -5.43
C LYS A 188 11.75 4.08 -4.04
N ASN A 189 12.62 3.11 -3.77
CA ASN A 189 13.27 2.96 -2.46
C ASN A 189 14.23 4.11 -2.13
N ASN A 190 14.71 4.85 -3.14
CA ASN A 190 15.58 6.02 -2.97
C ASN A 190 14.81 7.36 -3.15
N LEU A 191 13.48 7.34 -3.08
CA LEU A 191 12.63 8.53 -3.03
C LEU A 191 12.18 8.80 -1.60
N GLN A 192 12.35 10.05 -1.17
CA GLN A 192 11.85 10.54 0.11
C GLN A 192 10.52 11.26 -0.09
N SER A 193 9.59 11.06 0.83
CA SER A 193 8.33 11.81 0.86
C SER A 193 8.55 13.15 1.53
N ILE A 194 8.26 14.23 0.83
CA ILE A 194 8.20 15.58 1.41
C ILE A 194 6.83 16.18 1.15
N PHE A 195 6.41 17.10 2.01
CA PHE A 195 5.17 17.85 1.83
C PHE A 195 5.48 19.29 1.43
N PHE A 196 4.76 19.78 0.43
CA PHE A 196 4.76 21.18 0.03
C PHE A 196 3.33 21.63 -0.25
N LEU A 197 2.85 22.60 0.51
CA LEU A 197 1.46 23.06 0.52
C LEU A 197 0.49 21.88 0.65
N GLY A 198 0.79 20.94 1.54
CA GLY A 198 -0.02 19.76 1.80
C GLY A 198 0.05 18.68 0.70
N LYS A 199 0.73 18.93 -0.43
CA LYS A 199 0.92 17.94 -1.49
C LYS A 199 2.09 17.03 -1.18
N LYS A 200 1.90 15.73 -1.36
CA LYS A 200 2.96 14.72 -1.13
C LYS A 200 3.86 14.59 -2.36
N LEU A 201 5.06 15.15 -2.32
CA LEU A 201 6.01 15.16 -3.42
C LEU A 201 7.18 14.18 -3.20
N ALA A 202 7.73 13.68 -4.30
CA ALA A 202 8.89 12.81 -4.30
C ALA A 202 10.20 13.62 -4.37
N LYS A 203 11.05 13.50 -3.34
CA LYS A 203 12.41 14.06 -3.34
C LYS A 203 13.41 12.95 -3.62
N ALA A 204 14.10 13.05 -4.75
CA ALA A 204 15.21 12.13 -5.05
C ALA A 204 16.39 12.40 -4.10
N GLU A 205 16.93 11.33 -3.50
CA GLU A 205 18.04 11.40 -2.55
C GLU A 205 19.31 12.02 -3.16
N ASN A 206 19.59 11.71 -4.43
CA ASN A 206 20.81 12.15 -5.11
C ASN A 206 20.61 12.33 -6.62
N GLN A 207 21.62 12.93 -7.28
CA GLN A 207 21.59 13.21 -8.71
C GLN A 207 21.51 11.95 -9.57
N ARG A 208 22.08 10.82 -9.11
CA ARG A 208 22.04 9.55 -9.85
C ARG A 208 20.61 9.02 -9.99
N ILE A 209 19.80 9.12 -8.93
CA ILE A 209 18.38 8.74 -8.97
C ILE A 209 17.61 9.66 -9.91
N ARG A 210 17.88 10.98 -9.90
CA ARG A 210 17.26 11.92 -10.85
C ARG A 210 17.55 11.54 -12.30
N THR A 211 18.80 11.22 -12.63
CA THR A 211 19.16 10.76 -13.97
C THR A 211 18.44 9.48 -14.37
N LYS A 212 18.31 8.51 -13.45
CA LYS A 212 17.53 7.28 -13.70
C LYS A 212 16.06 7.58 -13.99
N ILE A 213 15.44 8.48 -13.22
CA ILE A 213 14.06 8.92 -13.45
C ILE A 213 13.93 9.53 -14.84
N SER A 214 14.80 10.47 -15.22
CA SER A 214 14.77 11.10 -16.55
C SER A 214 14.88 10.08 -17.68
N GLN A 215 15.81 9.12 -17.58
CA GLN A 215 15.97 8.05 -18.57
C GLN A 215 14.72 7.15 -18.67
N ARG A 216 14.08 6.84 -17.55
CA ARG A 216 12.83 6.07 -17.55
C ARG A 216 11.66 6.86 -18.14
N CYS A 217 11.54 8.14 -17.80
CA CYS A 217 10.54 9.03 -18.37
C CYS A 217 10.68 9.13 -19.89
N GLU A 218 11.91 9.28 -20.40
CA GLU A 218 12.20 9.30 -21.84
C GLU A 218 11.81 7.99 -22.53
N LYS A 219 12.18 6.83 -21.94
CA LYS A 219 11.82 5.51 -22.47
C LYS A 219 10.30 5.28 -22.52
N LEU A 220 9.58 5.79 -21.52
CA LEU A 220 8.12 5.64 -21.41
C LEU A 220 7.33 6.73 -22.15
N GLY A 221 7.97 7.84 -22.50
CA GLY A 221 7.31 9.00 -23.12
C GLY A 221 6.37 9.74 -22.16
N ILE A 222 6.67 9.75 -20.85
CA ILE A 222 5.84 10.40 -19.81
C ILE A 222 6.64 11.47 -19.06
N SER A 223 5.96 12.38 -18.35
CA SER A 223 6.63 13.39 -17.54
C SER A 223 7.17 12.81 -16.22
N ALA A 224 8.09 13.52 -15.58
CA ALA A 224 8.61 13.13 -14.27
C ALA A 224 7.53 13.15 -13.18
N ASP A 225 6.57 14.07 -13.28
CA ASP A 225 5.43 14.13 -12.36
C ASP A 225 4.52 12.92 -12.54
N ASP A 226 4.14 12.58 -13.78
CA ASP A 226 3.32 11.40 -14.07
C ASP A 226 4.01 10.11 -13.62
N TYR A 227 5.33 10.02 -13.84
CA TYR A 227 6.11 8.88 -13.36
C TYR A 227 6.11 8.79 -11.83
N CYS A 228 6.22 9.91 -11.11
CA CYS A 228 6.13 9.94 -9.65
C CYS A 228 4.72 9.60 -9.15
N GLN A 229 3.66 9.93 -9.92
CA GLN A 229 2.29 9.52 -9.64
C GLN A 229 2.10 8.01 -9.67
N LEU A 230 2.75 7.30 -10.61
CA LEU A 230 2.76 5.84 -10.61
C LEU A 230 3.33 5.24 -9.32
N HIS A 231 4.23 5.97 -8.65
CA HIS A 231 4.81 5.57 -7.36
C HIS A 231 4.00 6.02 -6.14
N GLY A 232 2.91 6.77 -6.34
CA GLY A 232 2.00 7.25 -5.28
C GLY A 232 2.34 8.65 -4.74
N PHE A 233 3.00 9.50 -5.54
CA PHE A 233 3.28 10.90 -5.22
C PHE A 233 2.49 11.85 -6.12
N GLU A 234 2.23 13.08 -5.67
CA GLU A 234 1.52 14.08 -6.48
C GLU A 234 2.43 14.81 -7.49
N GLY A 235 3.75 14.59 -7.40
CA GLY A 235 4.75 15.15 -8.30
C GLY A 235 6.16 14.99 -7.77
N ILE A 236 7.12 15.61 -8.45
CA ILE A 236 8.54 15.62 -8.06
C ILE A 236 8.96 16.93 -7.41
N ALA A 237 9.78 16.84 -6.38
CA ALA A 237 10.32 17.99 -5.68
C ALA A 237 11.63 18.48 -6.31
N ASP A 238 11.73 19.79 -6.50
CA ASP A 238 13.02 20.42 -6.79
C ASP A 238 13.92 20.39 -5.55
N GLY A 239 15.24 20.27 -5.75
CA GLY A 239 16.22 20.24 -4.66
C GLY A 239 16.27 21.56 -3.87
N ARG A 240 15.77 22.65 -4.45
CA ARG A 240 15.66 23.98 -3.82
C ARG A 240 14.28 24.24 -3.19
N MET A 241 13.36 23.28 -3.30
CA MET A 241 12.02 23.42 -2.72
C MET A 241 12.13 23.38 -1.21
N ILE A 242 11.55 24.39 -0.55
CA ILE A 242 11.43 24.44 0.91
C ILE A 242 10.14 23.69 1.27
N THR A 243 10.27 22.73 2.18
CA THR A 243 9.18 21.87 2.67
C THR A 243 8.25 22.60 3.62
N ASP A 244 7.06 22.04 3.84
CA ASP A 244 6.11 22.51 4.84
C ASP A 244 6.74 22.57 6.23
N GLU A 245 7.55 21.56 6.59
CA GLU A 245 8.26 21.50 7.88
C GLU A 245 9.28 22.64 8.03
N GLU A 246 10.06 22.93 6.98
CA GLU A 246 11.01 24.03 6.99
C GLU A 246 10.32 25.41 7.03
N ILE A 247 9.19 25.57 6.34
CA ILE A 247 8.38 26.79 6.40
C ILE A 247 7.86 26.99 7.83
N ILE A 248 7.29 25.94 8.42
CA ILE A 248 6.78 25.94 9.79
C ILE A 248 7.88 26.31 10.79
N ASP A 249 9.05 25.68 10.68
CA ASP A 249 10.19 25.94 11.58
C ASP A 249 10.65 27.40 11.53
N VAL A 250 10.69 28.00 10.33
CA VAL A 250 11.02 29.43 10.18
C VAL A 250 9.95 30.32 10.84
N ILE A 251 8.66 29.99 10.66
CA ILE A 251 7.56 30.76 11.27
C ILE A 251 7.61 30.66 12.80
N ASP A 252 7.71 29.44 13.33
CA ASP A 252 7.72 29.16 14.76
C ASP A 252 8.90 29.83 15.47
N ARG A 253 10.10 29.79 14.88
CA ARG A 253 11.30 30.35 15.52
C ARG A 253 11.36 31.87 15.49
N LYS A 254 10.84 32.52 14.45
CA LYS A 254 11.08 33.95 14.21
C LYS A 254 9.86 34.83 14.45
N TYR A 255 8.66 34.36 14.14
CA TYR A 255 7.50 35.24 13.94
C TYR A 255 6.31 34.94 14.85
N VAL A 256 6.27 33.78 15.49
CA VAL A 256 5.23 33.44 16.47
C VAL A 256 5.41 34.28 17.74
N LEU A 257 4.33 34.94 18.16
CA LEU A 257 4.26 35.69 19.42
C LEU A 257 3.74 34.79 20.55
N LYS A 258 2.53 34.25 20.39
CA LYS A 258 1.83 33.38 21.35
C LYS A 258 0.68 32.66 20.64
N ASP A 259 0.30 31.46 21.07
CA ASP A 259 -0.94 30.76 20.62
C ASP A 259 -1.09 30.69 19.08
N ASN A 260 0.02 30.51 18.35
CA ASN A 260 0.10 30.51 16.87
C ASN A 260 -0.31 31.84 16.20
N ILE A 261 -0.27 32.94 16.94
CA ILE A 261 -0.40 34.30 16.42
C ILE A 261 0.96 34.76 15.90
N VAL A 262 0.98 35.25 14.67
CA VAL A 262 2.20 35.64 13.97
C VAL A 262 2.18 37.14 13.68
N PHE A 263 3.26 37.82 14.01
CA PHE A 263 3.51 39.18 13.51
C PHE A 263 4.63 39.15 12.49
N PHE A 264 4.30 39.51 11.24
CA PHE A 264 5.21 39.40 10.11
C PHE A 264 5.32 40.75 9.37
N PRO A 265 6.28 41.60 9.76
CA PRO A 265 6.45 42.91 9.14
C PRO A 265 7.10 42.81 7.76
N HIS A 266 6.80 43.79 6.90
CA HIS A 266 7.34 43.87 5.53
C HIS A 266 8.83 44.16 5.46
N THR A 267 9.45 44.49 6.58
CA THR A 267 10.88 44.78 6.71
C THR A 267 11.74 43.54 6.92
N GLU A 268 11.13 42.36 7.13
CA GLU A 268 11.87 41.11 7.34
C GLU A 268 12.45 40.57 6.04
N ASP A 269 13.66 39.98 6.12
CA ASP A 269 14.34 39.39 4.96
C ASP A 269 13.51 38.27 4.31
N ASP A 270 12.71 37.56 5.11
CA ASP A 270 11.86 36.46 4.63
C ASP A 270 10.57 36.95 3.95
N TYR A 271 10.23 38.25 4.03
CA TYR A 271 8.95 38.80 3.57
C TYR A 271 8.67 38.50 2.10
N PHE A 272 9.59 38.90 1.22
CA PHE A 272 9.42 38.67 -0.22
C PHE A 272 9.37 37.17 -0.56
N ASN A 273 10.08 36.33 0.19
CA ASN A 273 10.07 34.88 -0.02
C ASN A 273 8.70 34.27 0.28
N PHE A 274 8.08 34.62 1.41
CA PHE A 274 6.75 34.11 1.74
C PHE A 274 5.64 34.72 0.88
N VAL A 275 5.70 36.02 0.55
CA VAL A 275 4.72 36.66 -0.33
C VAL A 275 4.75 36.05 -1.73
N ASN A 276 5.93 35.84 -2.31
CA ASN A 276 6.06 35.22 -3.63
C ASN A 276 5.55 33.77 -3.62
N ARG A 277 5.75 33.03 -2.53
CA ARG A 277 5.23 31.66 -2.39
C ARG A 277 3.71 31.64 -2.30
N ALA A 278 3.13 32.49 -1.44
CA ALA A 278 1.69 32.64 -1.32
C ALA A 278 1.06 32.99 -2.67
N SER A 279 1.62 33.98 -3.37
CA SER A 279 1.15 34.39 -4.70
C SER A 279 1.18 33.26 -5.74
N ARG A 280 2.27 32.47 -5.79
CA ARG A 280 2.36 31.29 -6.67
C ARG A 280 1.36 30.19 -6.33
N ALA A 281 0.94 30.12 -5.06
CA ALA A 281 -0.13 29.23 -4.61
C ALA A 281 -1.54 29.81 -4.83
N GLY A 282 -1.66 31.02 -5.39
CA GLY A 282 -2.95 31.70 -5.56
C GLY A 282 -3.55 32.21 -4.25
N MET A 283 -2.72 32.44 -3.23
CA MET A 283 -3.13 32.85 -1.89
C MET A 283 -2.58 34.24 -1.55
N THR A 284 -3.30 34.97 -0.71
CA THR A 284 -2.75 36.11 0.02
C THR A 284 -1.76 35.63 1.09
N ILE A 285 -0.93 36.54 1.60
CA ILE A 285 0.01 36.20 2.67
C ILE A 285 -0.72 35.74 3.94
N ASP A 286 -1.87 36.34 4.25
CA ASP A 286 -2.70 35.96 5.40
C ASP A 286 -3.26 34.54 5.21
N GLU A 287 -3.81 34.22 4.03
CA GLU A 287 -4.30 32.86 3.71
C GLU A 287 -3.18 31.82 3.75
N PHE A 288 -1.96 32.19 3.37
CA PHE A 288 -0.80 31.31 3.47
C PHE A 288 -0.45 30.99 4.93
N PHE A 289 -0.47 31.98 5.82
CA PHE A 289 -0.30 31.72 7.26
C PHE A 289 -1.45 30.90 7.84
N GLU A 290 -2.70 31.20 7.46
CA GLU A 290 -3.89 30.45 7.86
C GLU A 290 -3.82 28.98 7.42
N PHE A 291 -3.32 28.71 6.21
CA PHE A 291 -3.13 27.35 5.68
C PHE A 291 -2.25 26.50 6.61
N TYR A 292 -1.16 27.09 7.12
CA TYR A 292 -0.31 26.41 8.09
C TYR A 292 -0.86 26.45 9.52
N GLY A 293 -1.99 27.11 9.79
CA GLY A 293 -2.61 27.18 11.11
C GLY A 293 -2.09 28.33 11.98
N TYR A 294 -1.69 29.44 11.37
CA TYR A 294 -1.33 30.67 12.06
C TYR A 294 -2.33 31.79 11.76
N ILE A 295 -2.48 32.71 12.71
CA ILE A 295 -3.22 33.95 12.50
C ILE A 295 -2.23 35.11 12.43
N LYS A 296 -2.15 35.76 11.27
CA LYS A 296 -1.30 36.95 11.10
C LYS A 296 -1.99 38.19 11.67
N VAL A 297 -1.25 38.97 12.45
CA VAL A 297 -1.67 40.28 12.99
C VAL A 297 -0.79 41.41 12.44
N ASP A 298 -1.32 42.64 12.45
CA ASP A 298 -0.66 43.81 11.87
C ASP A 298 0.32 44.49 12.84
N SER A 299 0.25 44.18 14.14
CA SER A 299 1.20 44.69 15.13
C SER A 299 1.34 43.74 16.31
N ARG A 300 2.39 43.93 17.12
CA ARG A 300 2.60 43.20 18.39
C ARG A 300 1.67 43.65 19.52
N LEU A 301 0.77 44.61 19.27
CA LEU A 301 -0.15 45.10 20.28
C LEU A 301 -1.28 44.11 20.51
N GLU A 302 -1.64 43.90 21.78
CA GLU A 302 -2.77 43.04 22.19
C GLU A 302 -4.09 43.43 21.51
N SER A 303 -4.27 44.73 21.20
CA SER A 303 -5.43 45.22 20.45
C SER A 303 -5.52 44.65 19.03
N SER A 304 -4.39 44.42 18.36
CA SER A 304 -4.36 43.86 17.00
C SER A 304 -4.83 42.42 16.99
N TYR A 305 -4.41 41.63 17.99
CA TYR A 305 -4.91 40.28 18.19
C TYR A 305 -6.42 40.28 18.48
N LYS A 306 -6.88 41.11 19.42
CA LYS A 306 -8.31 41.23 19.74
C LYS A 306 -9.14 41.58 18.51
N ASN A 307 -8.71 42.56 17.70
CA ASN A 307 -9.40 42.94 16.47
C ASN A 307 -9.51 41.76 15.50
N LYS A 308 -8.42 41.00 15.32
CA LYS A 308 -8.41 39.84 14.41
C LYS A 308 -9.31 38.71 14.90
N ILE A 309 -9.35 38.45 16.21
CA ILE A 309 -10.29 37.50 16.80
C ILE A 309 -11.75 37.97 16.64
N GLU A 310 -12.02 39.27 16.79
CA GLU A 310 -13.36 39.82 16.54
C GLU A 310 -13.78 39.70 15.07
N GLU A 311 -12.85 39.81 14.11
CA GLU A 311 -13.11 39.49 12.69
C GLU A 311 -13.57 38.04 12.52
N TYR A 312 -12.84 37.07 13.09
CA TYR A 312 -13.24 35.67 13.05
C TYR A 312 -14.57 35.43 13.77
N LYS A 313 -14.82 36.06 14.92
CA LYS A 313 -16.12 35.98 15.59
C LYS A 313 -17.24 36.51 14.70
N PHE A 314 -17.00 37.58 13.93
CA PHE A 314 -17.98 38.10 12.99
C PHE A 314 -18.24 37.12 11.83
N GLU A 315 -17.21 36.46 11.29
CA GLU A 315 -17.38 35.41 10.28
C GLU A 315 -18.11 34.17 10.82
N ILE A 316 -17.79 33.75 12.04
CA ILE A 316 -18.47 32.66 12.76
C ILE A 316 -19.94 33.04 12.99
N LYS A 317 -20.22 34.29 13.37
CA LYS A 317 -21.59 34.80 13.60
C LYS A 317 -22.49 34.66 12.38
N LYS A 318 -21.96 34.76 11.16
CA LYS A 318 -22.72 34.54 9.90
C LYS A 318 -23.21 33.10 9.76
N ASN A 319 -22.65 32.16 10.52
CA ASN A 319 -22.96 30.73 10.50
C ASN A 319 -23.73 30.30 11.76
N VAL A 320 -24.15 31.24 12.61
CA VAL A 320 -25.00 30.99 13.77
C VAL A 320 -26.40 30.63 13.29
N ILE A 321 -26.96 29.55 13.84
CA ILE A 321 -28.27 29.03 13.46
C ILE A 321 -29.38 29.37 14.47
N ASN A 322 -29.05 29.79 15.69
CA ASN A 322 -30.03 30.13 16.73
C ASN A 322 -29.47 31.11 17.78
N ASP A 323 -30.36 31.59 18.66
CA ASP A 323 -30.05 32.56 19.73
C ASP A 323 -29.15 32.01 20.85
N GLN A 324 -28.78 30.72 20.80
CA GLN A 324 -27.89 30.07 21.78
C GLN A 324 -26.44 30.00 21.31
N ASN A 325 -26.06 30.80 20.29
CA ASN A 325 -24.73 30.78 19.67
C ASN A 325 -24.32 29.40 19.10
N HIS A 326 -25.29 28.57 18.66
CA HIS A 326 -24.97 27.36 17.92
C HIS A 326 -24.51 27.70 16.50
N VAL A 327 -23.38 27.14 16.08
CA VAL A 327 -22.76 27.43 14.78
C VAL A 327 -22.64 26.16 13.96
N PHE A 328 -23.13 26.21 12.73
CA PHE A 328 -22.93 25.16 11.75
C PHE A 328 -21.82 25.53 10.77
N ILE A 329 -20.66 24.86 10.85
CA ILE A 329 -19.53 25.06 9.93
C ILE A 329 -19.32 23.79 9.09
N LYS A 330 -19.58 23.90 7.79
CA LYS A 330 -19.31 22.81 6.83
C LYS A 330 -17.80 22.56 6.70
N THR A 331 -17.41 21.29 6.62
CA THR A 331 -16.00 20.84 6.51
C THR A 331 -15.31 21.31 5.23
N ASP A 332 -16.05 21.62 4.18
CA ASP A 332 -15.54 22.15 2.92
C ASP A 332 -15.54 23.70 2.85
N SER A 333 -16.01 24.37 3.90
CA SER A 333 -16.08 25.84 3.94
C SER A 333 -14.70 26.47 4.14
N ASN A 334 -14.50 27.68 3.60
CA ASN A 334 -13.28 28.45 3.83
C ASN A 334 -13.06 28.74 5.32
N LEU A 335 -14.13 28.99 6.07
CA LEU A 335 -14.04 29.19 7.53
C LEU A 335 -13.49 27.95 8.24
N TYR A 336 -13.95 26.74 7.87
CA TYR A 336 -13.39 25.51 8.42
C TYR A 336 -11.91 25.34 8.07
N ARG A 337 -11.53 25.59 6.81
CA ARG A 337 -10.14 25.50 6.34
C ARG A 337 -9.19 26.44 7.08
N LYS A 338 -9.69 27.55 7.63
CA LYS A 338 -8.91 28.50 8.44
C LYS A 338 -8.83 28.09 9.90
N LEU A 339 -9.98 27.79 10.51
CA LEU A 339 -10.06 27.57 11.96
C LEU A 339 -9.52 26.19 12.38
N TYR A 340 -9.72 25.16 11.57
CA TYR A 340 -9.29 23.80 11.91
C TYR A 340 -7.76 23.67 12.02
N PRO A 341 -6.93 24.13 11.04
CA PRO A 341 -5.48 24.11 11.19
C PRO A 341 -4.98 24.93 12.38
N PHE A 342 -5.61 26.07 12.65
CA PHE A 342 -5.28 26.92 13.80
C PHE A 342 -5.49 26.21 15.14
N ALA A 343 -6.68 25.61 15.34
CA ALA A 343 -7.00 24.82 16.52
C ALA A 343 -6.09 23.59 16.65
N LYS A 344 -5.89 22.87 15.54
CA LYS A 344 -5.04 21.68 15.51
C LYS A 344 -3.59 21.98 15.91
N ARG A 345 -3.00 23.10 15.45
CA ARG A 345 -1.64 23.50 15.84
C ARG A 345 -1.55 23.90 17.31
N ARG A 346 -2.65 24.33 17.94
CA ARG A 346 -2.74 24.55 19.39
C ARG A 346 -2.98 23.26 20.19
N ASN A 347 -3.03 22.10 19.52
CA ASN A 347 -3.40 20.80 20.11
C ASN A 347 -4.78 20.80 20.80
N ILE A 348 -5.72 21.59 20.28
CA ILE A 348 -7.13 21.60 20.71
C ILE A 348 -8.04 21.22 19.56
N SER A 349 -9.25 20.75 19.86
CA SER A 349 -10.23 20.53 18.80
C SER A 349 -10.80 21.86 18.27
N LEU A 350 -11.33 21.85 17.05
CA LEU A 350 -12.08 23.01 16.54
C LEU A 350 -13.27 23.34 17.45
N ASP A 351 -13.87 22.33 18.07
CA ASP A 351 -15.02 22.50 18.94
C ASP A 351 -14.60 23.22 20.24
N ASP A 352 -13.46 22.85 20.82
CA ASP A 352 -12.87 23.55 21.98
C ASP A 352 -12.54 25.01 21.64
N PHE A 353 -11.99 25.25 20.45
CA PHE A 353 -11.70 26.60 19.99
C PHE A 353 -12.97 27.45 19.81
N LEU A 354 -14.03 26.88 19.26
CA LEU A 354 -15.32 27.57 19.13
C LEU A 354 -15.93 27.86 20.51
N LEU A 355 -15.79 26.93 21.46
CA LEU A 355 -16.22 27.12 22.85
C LEU A 355 -15.44 28.26 23.54
N GLU A 356 -14.12 28.37 23.33
CA GLU A 356 -13.31 29.50 23.81
C GLU A 356 -13.84 30.85 23.30
N LEU A 357 -14.40 30.87 22.08
CA LEU A 357 -14.99 32.05 21.47
C LEU A 357 -16.46 32.29 21.85
N GLY A 358 -17.08 31.38 22.63
CA GLY A 358 -18.46 31.46 23.09
C GLY A 358 -19.50 30.85 22.14
N TYR A 359 -19.08 29.96 21.24
CA TYR A 359 -19.93 29.28 20.27
C TYR A 359 -19.94 27.76 20.50
N VAL A 360 -21.07 27.12 20.17
CA VAL A 360 -21.21 25.66 20.24
C VAL A 360 -21.38 25.12 18.84
N ARG A 361 -20.49 24.23 18.39
CA ARG A 361 -20.59 23.67 17.04
C ARG A 361 -21.70 22.63 16.94
N VAL A 362 -22.51 22.73 15.90
CA VAL A 362 -23.49 21.70 15.51
C VAL A 362 -23.14 21.09 14.16
N TYR A 363 -23.52 19.83 13.98
CA TYR A 363 -23.18 19.03 12.79
C TYR A 363 -24.35 18.90 11.80
N ASP A 364 -25.56 19.32 12.21
CA ASP A 364 -26.74 19.46 11.36
C ASP A 364 -27.43 20.80 11.63
N LYS A 365 -27.94 21.45 10.57
CA LYS A 365 -28.75 22.67 10.68
C LYS A 365 -30.15 22.42 11.25
N ASN A 366 -30.63 21.18 11.16
CA ASN A 366 -31.97 20.79 11.58
C ASN A 366 -32.05 20.32 13.03
N GLU A 367 -30.91 20.15 13.71
CA GLU A 367 -30.86 19.90 15.15
C GLU A 367 -31.03 21.22 15.93
N ILE A 368 -32.23 21.80 15.87
CA ILE A 368 -32.65 22.82 16.84
C ILE A 368 -33.67 22.18 17.77
N THR A 369 -33.19 21.60 18.86
CA THR A 369 -34.00 21.30 20.05
C THR A 369 -33.57 22.21 21.20
N THR A 370 -34.57 22.59 21.99
CA THR A 370 -34.68 23.77 22.85
C THR A 370 -33.77 23.80 24.10
N PHE A 371 -33.73 24.99 24.72
CA PHE A 371 -32.88 25.51 25.81
C PHE A 371 -32.93 24.76 27.17
N ASP A 372 -33.12 23.44 27.20
CA ASP A 372 -32.97 22.64 28.45
C ASP A 372 -31.80 21.66 28.41
N ASP A 373 -31.08 21.58 27.27
CA ASP A 373 -30.20 20.45 26.98
C ASP A 373 -28.69 20.69 27.23
N TYR A 374 -28.31 21.85 27.75
CA TYR A 374 -26.89 22.20 27.94
C TYR A 374 -26.36 21.83 29.34
N ASN A 375 -27.20 21.94 30.39
CA ASN A 375 -26.85 21.44 31.73
C ASN A 375 -27.13 19.94 31.87
N SER A 376 -28.07 19.39 31.10
CA SER A 376 -28.32 17.95 31.03
C SER A 376 -27.12 17.20 30.44
N ARG A 377 -26.42 17.71 29.42
CA ARG A 377 -25.27 17.01 28.79
C ARG A 377 -24.01 16.89 29.66
N ARG A 378 -23.85 17.72 30.70
CA ARG A 378 -22.75 17.57 31.66
C ARG A 378 -23.08 16.59 32.80
N GLU A 379 -24.37 16.46 33.17
CA GLU A 379 -24.82 15.51 34.20
C GLU A 379 -25.23 14.14 33.63
N ILE A 380 -25.61 14.04 32.35
CA ILE A 380 -25.93 12.79 31.62
C ILE A 380 -24.67 11.96 31.31
N LYS A 381 -23.46 12.45 31.59
CA LYS A 381 -22.25 11.61 31.56
C LYS A 381 -22.21 10.55 32.68
N LYS A 382 -23.22 10.47 33.55
CA LYS A 382 -23.24 9.47 34.61
C LYS A 382 -24.42 8.52 34.70
N THR A 383 -25.54 8.70 33.99
CA THR A 383 -26.66 7.78 34.17
C THR A 383 -27.67 7.82 33.02
N PHE A 384 -28.02 6.63 32.53
CA PHE A 384 -29.12 6.21 31.65
C PHE A 384 -28.83 5.96 30.16
N GLU A 385 -29.01 4.69 29.82
CA GLU A 385 -29.08 4.05 28.50
C GLU A 385 -30.24 4.65 27.69
N GLU A 386 -29.98 5.07 26.44
CA GLU A 386 -31.05 5.46 25.49
C GLU A 386 -31.34 4.34 24.47
N PRO A 387 -32.54 3.73 24.50
CA PRO A 387 -32.98 2.70 23.56
C PRO A 387 -33.01 3.15 22.08
N ASN A 388 -33.21 4.44 21.80
CA ASN A 388 -33.44 4.96 20.45
C ASN A 388 -32.19 4.97 19.53
N LYS A 389 -30.99 5.09 20.09
CA LYS A 389 -29.74 5.07 19.28
C LYS A 389 -29.50 3.69 18.67
N ILE A 390 -29.72 2.65 19.46
CA ILE A 390 -29.51 1.25 19.06
C ILE A 390 -30.49 0.90 17.93
N GLU A 391 -31.78 1.18 18.11
CA GLU A 391 -32.81 0.88 17.11
C GLU A 391 -32.56 1.60 15.77
N ARG A 392 -32.16 2.88 15.82
CA ARG A 392 -31.81 3.64 14.60
C ARG A 392 -30.62 3.03 13.86
N ILE A 393 -29.55 2.66 14.58
CA ILE A 393 -28.36 2.06 13.95
C ILE A 393 -28.68 0.66 13.42
N LEU A 394 -29.51 -0.13 14.10
CA LEU A 394 -29.98 -1.43 13.61
C LEU A 394 -30.80 -1.29 12.33
N PHE A 395 -31.68 -0.29 12.25
CA PHE A 395 -32.46 -0.01 11.04
C PHE A 395 -31.58 0.36 9.84
N GLU A 396 -30.56 1.21 10.04
CA GLU A 396 -29.58 1.56 9.00
C GLU A 396 -28.75 0.34 8.58
N LEU A 397 -28.30 -0.48 9.54
CA LEU A 397 -27.57 -1.73 9.27
C LEU A 397 -28.39 -2.72 8.44
N GLN A 398 -29.70 -2.82 8.65
CA GLN A 398 -30.60 -3.63 7.82
C GLN A 398 -30.69 -3.11 6.38
N HIS A 399 -30.72 -1.79 6.17
CA HIS A 399 -30.83 -1.20 4.83
C HIS A 399 -29.52 -1.27 4.02
N ILE A 400 -28.37 -1.26 4.70
CA ILE A 400 -27.04 -1.43 4.05
C ILE A 400 -26.90 -2.82 3.42
N GLN A 401 -27.60 -3.85 3.93
CA GLN A 401 -27.52 -5.22 3.44
C GLN A 401 -28.15 -5.46 2.05
N GLY A 402 -28.90 -4.48 1.50
CA GLY A 402 -29.61 -4.62 0.23
C GLY A 402 -28.91 -4.06 -1.02
N ASN A 403 -27.84 -3.27 -0.88
CA ASN A 403 -27.20 -2.56 -2.00
C ASN A 403 -25.78 -3.09 -2.27
N MET A 404 -25.67 -4.18 -3.05
CA MET A 404 -24.41 -4.56 -3.68
C MET A 404 -24.46 -4.30 -5.19
N ASN A 405 -23.77 -3.26 -5.65
CA ASN A 405 -23.37 -3.13 -7.04
C ASN A 405 -22.24 -4.13 -7.32
N ARG A 406 -22.52 -5.12 -8.17
CA ARG A 406 -21.56 -6.14 -8.58
C ARG A 406 -20.48 -5.52 -9.48
N VAL A 407 -19.25 -5.53 -9.01
CA VAL A 407 -18.06 -5.51 -9.86
C VAL A 407 -17.43 -6.89 -9.72
N PHE A 408 -17.54 -7.73 -10.74
CA PHE A 408 -16.85 -9.03 -10.76
C PHE A 408 -15.39 -8.78 -11.09
N ASN A 409 -14.51 -8.89 -10.09
CA ASN A 409 -13.07 -9.06 -10.27
C ASN A 409 -12.66 -10.34 -9.54
N ASN A 410 -12.07 -11.30 -10.26
CA ASN A 410 -11.62 -12.61 -9.77
C ASN A 410 -10.33 -12.53 -8.95
N ILE A 411 -10.35 -11.76 -7.87
CA ILE A 411 -9.44 -11.91 -6.74
C ILE A 411 -10.37 -11.91 -5.53
N GLU A 412 -10.61 -13.08 -4.92
CA GLU A 412 -11.46 -13.21 -3.72
C GLU A 412 -10.78 -12.60 -2.48
N HIS A 413 -10.47 -11.31 -2.54
CA HIS A 413 -10.49 -10.44 -1.38
C HIS A 413 -11.88 -9.83 -1.33
N ILE A 414 -12.74 -10.42 -0.49
CA ILE A 414 -14.09 -9.91 -0.22
C ILE A 414 -13.93 -8.45 0.22
N GLN A 415 -14.36 -7.52 -0.64
CA GLN A 415 -14.35 -6.09 -0.36
C GLN A 415 -15.40 -5.85 0.73
N ARG A 416 -14.97 -5.97 1.98
CA ARG A 416 -15.84 -5.79 3.16
C ARG A 416 -16.55 -4.45 3.07
N ASN A 417 -17.85 -4.45 3.35
CA ASN A 417 -18.63 -3.23 3.36
C ASN A 417 -18.10 -2.27 4.46
N LYS A 418 -17.34 -1.25 4.04
CA LYS A 418 -16.72 -0.26 4.94
C LYS A 418 -17.75 0.49 5.78
N GLU A 419 -18.96 0.65 5.25
CA GLU A 419 -20.06 1.29 5.95
C GLU A 419 -20.63 0.40 7.06
N LEU A 420 -20.85 -0.89 6.77
CA LEU A 420 -21.26 -1.89 7.77
C LEU A 420 -20.26 -1.98 8.92
N VAL A 421 -18.96 -2.03 8.61
CA VAL A 421 -17.89 -2.06 9.63
C VAL A 421 -17.92 -0.81 10.51
N ARG A 422 -18.12 0.37 9.93
CA ARG A 422 -18.20 1.63 10.69
C ARG A 422 -19.44 1.64 11.60
N LYS A 423 -20.61 1.29 11.07
CA LYS A 423 -21.88 1.29 11.80
C LYS A 423 -21.91 0.27 12.94
N LEU A 424 -21.31 -0.91 12.73
CA LEU A 424 -21.12 -1.88 13.81
C LEU A 424 -20.24 -1.34 14.94
N LYS A 425 -19.14 -0.66 14.62
CA LYS A 425 -18.30 -0.03 15.66
C LYS A 425 -19.05 1.07 16.41
N GLU A 426 -19.87 1.87 15.73
CA GLU A 426 -20.74 2.88 16.34
C GLU A 426 -21.82 2.28 17.25
N LEU A 427 -22.41 1.15 16.86
CA LEU A 427 -23.43 0.42 17.63
C LEU A 427 -22.92 0.04 19.03
N TYR A 428 -21.63 -0.32 19.13
CA TYR A 428 -20.99 -0.73 20.38
C TYR A 428 -20.14 0.37 21.02
N ASP A 429 -20.28 1.62 20.59
CA ASP A 429 -19.49 2.75 21.11
C ASP A 429 -17.98 2.49 21.07
N TYR A 430 -17.53 1.79 20.02
CA TYR A 430 -16.16 1.35 19.83
C TYR A 430 -15.63 0.45 20.97
N ARG A 431 -16.50 -0.27 21.68
CA ARG A 431 -16.13 -1.22 22.75
C ARG A 431 -16.25 -2.67 22.31
N CYS A 432 -15.48 -3.52 22.95
CA CYS A 432 -15.50 -4.96 22.70
C CYS A 432 -16.72 -5.60 23.37
N GLN A 433 -17.45 -6.41 22.61
CA GLN A 433 -18.61 -7.18 23.08
C GLN A 433 -18.29 -8.28 24.11
N LEU A 434 -17.00 -8.59 24.29
CA LEU A 434 -16.51 -9.70 25.13
C LEU A 434 -15.75 -9.23 26.38
N CYS A 435 -15.42 -7.94 26.47
CA CYS A 435 -14.73 -7.40 27.63
C CYS A 435 -15.70 -7.24 28.81
N ASP A 436 -15.22 -7.54 30.01
CA ASP A 436 -15.91 -7.21 31.25
C ASP A 436 -15.69 -5.73 31.62
N SER A 437 -16.69 -5.09 32.24
CA SER A 437 -16.61 -3.68 32.64
C SER A 437 -15.66 -3.46 33.83
N GLU A 438 -15.38 -4.49 34.63
CA GLU A 438 -14.55 -4.38 35.85
C GLU A 438 -13.12 -4.95 35.69
N LEU A 439 -12.94 -5.95 34.81
CA LEU A 439 -11.67 -6.67 34.58
C LEU A 439 -11.22 -6.61 33.11
N GLY A 440 -11.70 -5.60 32.38
CA GLY A 440 -11.49 -5.45 30.95
C GLY A 440 -10.04 -5.19 30.55
N ILE A 441 -9.74 -5.50 29.30
CA ILE A 441 -8.45 -5.20 28.68
C ILE A 441 -8.32 -3.68 28.51
N PRO A 442 -7.14 -3.08 28.76
CA PRO A 442 -6.93 -1.66 28.58
C PRO A 442 -7.39 -1.20 27.20
N LEU A 443 -8.18 -0.13 27.18
CA LEU A 443 -8.71 0.43 25.95
C LEU A 443 -7.60 1.21 25.24
N ILE A 444 -7.50 1.02 23.93
CA ILE A 444 -6.56 1.77 23.10
C ILE A 444 -7.32 2.96 22.53
N GLU A 445 -7.14 4.13 23.12
CA GLU A 445 -7.74 5.38 22.64
C GLU A 445 -7.02 5.86 21.37
N LYS A 446 -7.80 6.17 20.33
CA LYS A 446 -7.30 6.76 19.10
C LYS A 446 -7.28 8.29 19.24
N LEU A 447 -6.58 8.94 18.33
CA LEU A 447 -6.49 10.41 18.27
C LEU A 447 -7.85 11.13 18.17
N ASP A 448 -8.89 10.43 17.71
CA ASP A 448 -10.26 10.94 17.58
C ASP A 448 -11.12 10.74 18.85
N GLY A 449 -10.52 10.24 19.95
CA GLY A 449 -11.19 9.95 21.22
C GLY A 449 -12.02 8.66 21.23
N THR A 450 -12.10 7.94 20.11
CA THR A 450 -12.76 6.63 20.05
C THR A 450 -11.77 5.50 20.29
N TYR A 451 -12.24 4.32 20.70
CA TYR A 451 -11.36 3.20 21.01
C TYR A 451 -11.07 2.32 19.79
N TYR A 452 -9.90 1.69 19.77
CA TYR A 452 -9.53 0.73 18.73
C TYR A 452 -10.21 -0.62 18.95
N VAL A 453 -11.12 -0.95 18.03
CA VAL A 453 -11.78 -2.25 17.94
C VAL A 453 -11.81 -2.75 16.50
N GLU A 454 -11.89 -4.06 16.36
CA GLU A 454 -11.89 -4.81 15.11
C GLU A 454 -13.25 -5.48 14.92
N VAL A 455 -13.70 -5.61 13.67
CA VAL A 455 -14.90 -6.38 13.33
C VAL A 455 -14.45 -7.74 12.82
N HIS A 456 -15.00 -8.79 13.42
CA HIS A 456 -14.69 -10.18 13.13
C HIS A 456 -15.95 -10.91 12.66
N HIS A 457 -15.87 -11.72 11.60
CA HIS A 457 -16.96 -12.58 11.17
C HIS A 457 -16.96 -13.87 12.00
N ILE A 458 -18.11 -14.25 12.55
CA ILE A 458 -18.24 -15.42 13.43
C ILE A 458 -18.01 -16.70 12.63
N THR A 459 -18.75 -16.87 11.55
CA THR A 459 -18.50 -17.94 10.57
C THR A 459 -17.56 -17.41 9.49
N ALA A 460 -16.38 -18.03 9.37
CA ALA A 460 -15.39 -17.63 8.38
C ALA A 460 -15.89 -17.94 6.96
N ILE A 461 -15.80 -16.95 6.08
CA ILE A 461 -16.28 -17.04 4.69
C ILE A 461 -15.48 -18.08 3.88
N SER A 462 -14.23 -18.35 4.27
CA SER A 462 -13.38 -19.39 3.66
C SER A 462 -13.84 -20.82 3.92
N SER A 463 -14.70 -21.06 4.92
CA SER A 463 -15.19 -22.41 5.28
C SER A 463 -16.13 -23.01 4.24
N ILE A 464 -16.58 -22.22 3.25
CA ILE A 464 -17.64 -22.57 2.30
C ILE A 464 -17.08 -22.90 0.91
N LYS A 465 -15.77 -22.70 0.68
CA LYS A 465 -15.11 -23.10 -0.57
C LYS A 465 -15.24 -24.59 -0.89
N ASN A 466 -15.51 -25.44 0.10
CA ASN A 466 -15.74 -26.88 -0.11
C ASN A 466 -17.20 -27.24 -0.44
N ALA A 467 -18.13 -26.28 -0.48
CA ALA A 467 -19.55 -26.52 -0.76
C ALA A 467 -20.01 -25.96 -2.13
N ILE A 468 -19.07 -25.50 -2.97
CA ILE A 468 -19.35 -24.92 -4.29
C ILE A 468 -19.45 -26.03 -5.34
N GLU A 469 -20.48 -26.87 -5.23
CA GLU A 469 -20.95 -27.72 -6.35
C GLU A 469 -22.49 -27.66 -6.54
N ASN A 470 -23.24 -26.88 -5.73
CA ASN A 470 -24.69 -26.75 -5.88
C ASN A 470 -25.14 -25.27 -5.98
N GLU A 471 -25.84 -24.92 -7.05
CA GLU A 471 -26.39 -23.56 -7.30
C GLU A 471 -27.42 -23.12 -6.25
N GLU A 472 -28.00 -24.03 -5.47
CA GLU A 472 -28.96 -23.72 -4.39
C GLU A 472 -28.34 -23.00 -3.17
N LEU A 473 -27.01 -22.96 -3.04
CA LEU A 473 -26.31 -22.36 -1.88
C LEU A 473 -25.84 -20.90 -2.08
N LEU A 474 -26.09 -20.30 -3.26
CA LEU A 474 -25.73 -18.91 -3.56
C LEU A 474 -26.47 -17.88 -2.69
N ASP A 475 -27.68 -18.20 -2.22
CA ASP A 475 -28.43 -17.34 -1.29
C ASP A 475 -27.92 -17.45 0.15
N GLU A 476 -27.26 -18.55 0.54
CA GLU A 476 -26.61 -18.67 1.85
C GLU A 476 -25.29 -17.89 1.93
N ILE A 477 -24.54 -17.79 0.82
CA ILE A 477 -23.32 -16.96 0.76
C ILE A 477 -23.65 -15.47 0.93
N LYS A 478 -24.80 -15.01 0.41
CA LYS A 478 -25.30 -13.62 0.62
C LYS A 478 -25.57 -13.30 2.10
N ASN A 479 -25.80 -14.31 2.95
CA ASN A 479 -26.13 -14.13 4.36
C ASN A 479 -24.92 -14.00 5.30
N LEU A 480 -23.68 -14.08 4.78
CA LEU A 480 -22.47 -14.16 5.62
C LEU A 480 -21.74 -12.83 5.87
N ASP A 481 -21.77 -11.86 4.95
CA ASP A 481 -21.27 -10.50 5.22
C ASP A 481 -22.40 -9.62 5.76
N THR A 482 -23.04 -10.11 6.83
CA THR A 482 -24.19 -9.48 7.49
C THR A 482 -23.79 -8.99 8.87
N TYR A 483 -24.49 -7.96 9.37
CA TYR A 483 -24.27 -7.52 10.76
C TYR A 483 -24.53 -8.67 11.73
N LYS A 484 -25.50 -9.55 11.41
CA LYS A 484 -25.84 -10.78 12.14
C LYS A 484 -24.70 -11.80 12.29
N ASN A 485 -23.75 -11.84 11.34
CA ASN A 485 -22.57 -12.72 11.39
C ASN A 485 -21.28 -11.97 11.77
N ALA A 486 -21.37 -10.76 12.32
CA ALA A 486 -20.22 -9.92 12.63
C ALA A 486 -20.22 -9.47 14.10
N VAL A 487 -19.05 -9.52 14.74
CA VAL A 487 -18.84 -9.14 16.15
C VAL A 487 -17.77 -8.05 16.28
N VAL A 488 -17.97 -7.10 17.19
CA VAL A 488 -17.00 -6.04 17.52
C VAL A 488 -16.14 -6.45 18.71
N VAL A 489 -14.82 -6.51 18.52
CA VAL A 489 -13.87 -7.04 19.50
C VAL A 489 -12.59 -6.21 19.61
N CYS A 490 -11.94 -6.25 20.77
CA CYS A 490 -10.58 -5.70 20.91
C CYS A 490 -9.55 -6.63 20.27
N PRO A 491 -8.29 -6.19 20.04
CA PRO A 491 -7.27 -7.01 19.38
C PRO A 491 -7.01 -8.36 20.06
N PHE A 492 -7.04 -8.37 21.40
CA PHE A 492 -6.89 -9.61 22.16
C PHE A 492 -8.04 -10.58 21.88
N HIS A 493 -9.28 -10.15 22.05
CA HIS A 493 -10.44 -11.00 21.83
C HIS A 493 -10.59 -11.41 20.36
N HIS A 494 -10.15 -10.56 19.42
CA HIS A 494 -10.08 -10.95 18.01
C HIS A 494 -9.13 -12.13 17.80
N LYS A 495 -7.94 -12.12 18.42
CA LYS A 495 -7.00 -13.25 18.35
C LYS A 495 -7.51 -14.48 19.12
N THR A 496 -8.20 -14.28 20.23
CA THR A 496 -8.87 -15.36 20.97
C THR A 496 -9.91 -16.07 20.09
N LEU A 497 -10.76 -15.32 19.39
CA LEU A 497 -11.76 -15.90 18.48
C LEU A 497 -11.13 -16.67 17.32
N HIS A 498 -9.97 -16.24 16.80
CA HIS A 498 -9.27 -16.97 15.74
C HIS A 498 -8.57 -18.24 16.21
N TYR A 499 -7.89 -18.20 17.36
CA TYR A 499 -6.89 -19.22 17.71
C TYR A 499 -7.15 -19.97 19.01
N HIS A 500 -7.76 -19.33 20.00
CA HIS A 500 -7.91 -19.96 21.30
C HIS A 500 -8.91 -21.13 21.21
N GLN A 501 -8.55 -22.27 21.79
CA GLN A 501 -9.33 -23.52 21.72
C GLN A 501 -9.71 -23.97 20.29
N GLY A 502 -8.89 -23.63 19.28
CA GLY A 502 -9.14 -23.99 17.88
C GLY A 502 -10.05 -23.00 17.13
N GLY A 503 -10.35 -21.87 17.74
CA GLY A 503 -11.19 -20.81 17.19
C GLY A 503 -12.67 -21.00 17.53
N PHE A 504 -13.38 -19.88 17.59
CA PHE A 504 -14.79 -19.78 17.96
C PHE A 504 -15.61 -19.38 16.73
N ASN A 505 -16.44 -20.30 16.24
CA ASN A 505 -17.06 -20.17 14.92
C ASN A 505 -18.58 -20.31 14.92
N ARG A 506 -19.22 -20.45 16.08
CA ARG A 506 -20.67 -20.56 16.21
C ARG A 506 -21.18 -19.95 17.51
N LEU A 507 -22.48 -19.63 17.53
CA LEU A 507 -23.18 -19.08 18.69
C LEU A 507 -24.13 -20.12 19.30
N THR A 508 -24.34 -20.07 20.61
CA THR A 508 -25.35 -20.86 21.30
C THR A 508 -26.00 -20.06 22.43
N LEU A 509 -27.27 -20.36 22.71
CA LEU A 509 -28.00 -19.82 23.85
C LEU A 509 -28.02 -20.86 24.97
N ILE A 510 -27.50 -20.50 26.13
CA ILE A 510 -27.57 -21.31 27.35
C ILE A 510 -28.16 -20.40 28.44
N GLU A 511 -29.27 -20.83 29.04
CA GLU A 511 -29.92 -20.07 30.14
C GLU A 511 -30.20 -18.60 29.79
N ASN A 512 -30.67 -18.33 28.57
CA ASN A 512 -30.92 -16.99 28.02
C ASN A 512 -29.68 -16.10 27.83
N GLU A 513 -28.48 -16.65 27.99
CA GLU A 513 -27.22 -15.95 27.72
C GLU A 513 -26.56 -16.48 26.46
N LEU A 514 -25.96 -15.58 25.68
CA LEU A 514 -25.35 -15.91 24.39
C LEU A 514 -23.86 -16.21 24.56
N PHE A 515 -23.41 -17.33 24.00
CA PHE A 515 -22.02 -17.78 24.06
C PHE A 515 -21.48 -18.07 22.66
N PHE A 516 -20.21 -17.74 22.45
CA PHE A 516 -19.39 -18.32 21.41
C PHE A 516 -18.99 -19.75 21.78
N VAL A 517 -19.03 -20.67 20.83
CA VAL A 517 -18.55 -22.05 21.00
C VAL A 517 -17.31 -22.26 20.13
N SER A 518 -16.26 -22.79 20.75
CA SER A 518 -15.03 -23.16 20.05
C SER A 518 -15.11 -24.54 19.40
N LYS A 519 -14.16 -24.85 18.51
CA LYS A 519 -14.01 -26.21 17.93
C LYS A 519 -13.75 -27.29 18.98
N LYS A 520 -13.31 -26.93 20.19
CA LYS A 520 -13.11 -27.83 21.33
C LYS A 520 -14.25 -27.73 22.36
N GLU A 521 -15.43 -27.25 21.95
CA GLU A 521 -16.63 -27.17 22.79
C GLU A 521 -16.47 -26.31 24.06
N THR A 522 -15.47 -25.42 24.08
CA THR A 522 -15.34 -24.40 25.13
C THR A 522 -16.24 -23.22 24.83
N LEU A 523 -16.89 -22.68 25.87
CA LEU A 523 -17.82 -21.56 25.80
C LEU A 523 -17.14 -20.23 26.16
N LEU A 524 -17.44 -19.18 25.41
CA LEU A 524 -17.01 -17.81 25.67
C LEU A 524 -18.22 -16.87 25.67
N LYS A 525 -18.56 -16.33 26.85
CA LYS A 525 -19.76 -15.51 27.04
C LYS A 525 -19.68 -14.18 26.30
N ILE A 526 -20.78 -13.80 25.63
CA ILE A 526 -20.96 -12.47 25.08
C ILE A 526 -21.51 -11.56 26.18
N LYS A 527 -20.78 -10.49 26.49
CA LYS A 527 -21.09 -9.58 27.60
C LYS A 527 -22.08 -8.50 27.19
N THR A 528 -22.00 -8.03 25.96
CA THR A 528 -22.91 -7.03 25.39
C THR A 528 -23.36 -7.48 24.01
N ASN A 529 -24.67 -7.55 23.80
CA ASN A 529 -25.27 -7.96 22.55
C ASN A 529 -26.47 -7.08 22.21
N TYR A 530 -26.43 -6.47 21.02
CA TYR A 530 -27.53 -5.67 20.48
C TYR A 530 -28.11 -6.24 19.18
N HIS A 531 -27.47 -7.25 18.56
CA HIS A 531 -27.80 -7.65 17.19
C HIS A 531 -27.54 -9.11 16.83
N LEU A 532 -26.80 -9.86 17.65
CA LEU A 532 -26.49 -11.27 17.39
C LEU A 532 -27.62 -12.16 17.90
N GLU A 533 -27.95 -13.16 17.08
CA GLU A 533 -28.88 -14.24 17.40
C GLU A 533 -28.14 -15.56 17.12
N PRO A 534 -28.48 -16.67 17.80
CA PRO A 534 -27.93 -17.97 17.41
C PRO A 534 -28.46 -18.38 16.03
N PHE A 535 -27.55 -18.91 15.21
CA PHE A 535 -27.81 -19.44 13.88
C PHE A 535 -27.51 -20.94 13.86
#